data_AF-A0A7R8WLN2-F1
#
_entry.id   AF-A0A7R8WLN2-F1
#
_cell.length_a   1.000
_cell.length_b   1.000
_cell.length_c   1.000
_cell.angle_alpha   90.00
_cell.angle_beta   90.00
_cell.angle_gamma   90.00
#
_symmetry.space_group_name_H-M   'P 1'
#
loop_
_entity.id
_entity.type
_entity.pdbx_description
1 polymer ?
#
loop_
_entity_poly.entity_id
_entity_poly.type
_entity_poly.pdbx_seq_one_letter_code
_entity_poly.pdbx_strand_id
1 'polypeptide(L)'
;NDNSLVYFLTVNVSPNFEGRGISQRMISLSMELIKQRGFKVVEATTGSPVMKHIFEKNGFKKVVEIPFRDYLVNGISPVPKDKLYTAWTKDL
;
A
#
# COMPACT_ATOMS: atom_id res chain seq x y z
N ASN A 1 11.96 -4.86 -22.99
CA ASN A 1 11.22 -3.73 -22.40
C ASN A 1 10.95 -4.06 -20.94
N ASP A 2 11.92 -3.74 -20.09
CA ASP A 2 12.13 -4.37 -18.78
C ASP A 2 11.62 -3.49 -17.62
N ASN A 3 10.43 -2.89 -17.79
CA ASN A 3 9.90 -1.86 -16.88
C ASN A 3 8.52 -2.25 -16.30
N SER A 4 8.30 -3.53 -16.05
CA SER A 4 7.04 -4.01 -15.50
C SER A 4 7.01 -3.84 -13.97
N LEU A 5 6.06 -3.03 -13.51
CA LEU A 5 5.74 -2.84 -12.09
C LEU A 5 4.42 -3.52 -11.76
N VAL A 6 4.26 -3.94 -10.50
CA VAL A 6 2.96 -4.37 -9.97
C VAL A 6 2.47 -3.36 -8.95
N TYR A 7 1.19 -3.02 -9.04
CA TYR A 7 0.55 -2.11 -8.10
C TYR A 7 -0.44 -2.86 -7.21
N PHE A 8 -0.29 -2.78 -5.88
CA PHE A 8 -1.30 -3.25 -4.96
C PHE A 8 -2.45 -2.23 -4.85
N LEU A 9 -3.57 -2.56 -5.49
CA LEU A 9 -4.78 -1.73 -5.43
C LEU A 9 -5.48 -1.82 -4.06
N THR A 10 -5.76 -3.03 -3.58
CA THR A 10 -6.50 -3.21 -2.33
C THR A 10 -6.12 -4.52 -1.62
N VAL A 11 -6.14 -4.49 -0.28
CA VAL A 11 -6.18 -5.69 0.57
C VAL A 11 -7.31 -5.51 1.55
N ASN A 12 -8.30 -6.39 1.49
CA ASN A 12 -9.49 -6.34 2.34
C ASN A 12 -9.65 -7.68 3.05
N VAL A 13 -9.97 -7.62 4.34
CA VAL A 13 -10.29 -8.79 5.16
C VAL A 13 -11.67 -8.54 5.76
N SER A 14 -12.56 -9.53 5.69
CA SER A 14 -13.87 -9.41 6.34
C SER A 14 -13.70 -9.30 7.87
N PRO A 15 -14.48 -8.45 8.56
CA PRO A 15 -14.40 -8.28 10.01
C PRO A 15 -14.50 -9.59 10.80
N ASN A 16 -15.26 -10.56 10.29
CA ASN A 16 -15.42 -11.89 10.90
C ASN A 16 -14.10 -12.70 10.99
N PHE A 17 -13.05 -12.26 10.30
CA PHE A 17 -11.75 -12.93 10.22
C PHE A 17 -10.58 -12.02 10.64
N GLU A 18 -10.85 -10.89 11.28
CA GLU A 18 -9.82 -10.00 11.82
C GLU A 18 -8.98 -10.66 12.92
N GLY A 19 -7.82 -10.08 13.20
CA GLY A 19 -6.89 -10.57 14.23
C GLY A 19 -6.11 -11.85 13.85
N ARG A 20 -6.36 -12.43 12.67
CA ARG A 20 -5.75 -13.71 12.23
C ARG A 20 -4.52 -13.55 11.33
N GLY A 21 -4.04 -12.33 11.12
CA GLY A 21 -2.87 -12.06 10.26
C GLY A 21 -3.08 -12.32 8.76
N ILE A 22 -4.33 -12.38 8.30
CA ILE A 22 -4.66 -12.73 6.90
C ILE A 22 -4.08 -11.73 5.90
N SER A 23 -4.21 -10.43 6.14
CA SER A 23 -3.68 -9.38 5.26
C SER A 23 -2.16 -9.46 5.11
N GLN A 24 -1.45 -9.73 6.22
CA GLN A 24 -0.01 -9.96 6.21
C GLN A 24 0.34 -11.16 5.34
N ARG A 25 -0.34 -12.30 5.53
CA ARG A 25 -0.10 -13.51 4.74
C ARG A 25 -0.40 -13.31 3.26
N MET A 26 -1.49 -12.61 2.93
CA MET A 26 -1.86 -12.26 1.55
C MET A 26 -0.77 -11.44 0.86
N ILE A 27 -0.24 -10.41 1.53
CA ILE A 27 0.86 -9.60 0.99
C ILE A 27 2.09 -10.47 0.76
N SER A 28 2.51 -11.28 1.74
CA SER A 28 3.70 -12.14 1.57
C SER A 28 3.56 -13.11 0.40
N LEU A 29 2.42 -13.81 0.29
CA LEU A 29 2.15 -14.73 -0.84
C LEU A 29 2.11 -13.99 -2.18
N SER A 30 1.54 -12.78 -2.21
CA SER A 30 1.50 -11.97 -3.42
C SER A 30 2.91 -11.57 -3.85
N MET A 31 3.78 -11.18 -2.91
CA MET A 31 5.17 -10.84 -3.21
C MET A 31 5.95 -12.02 -3.77
N GLU A 32 5.75 -13.22 -3.22
CA GLU A 32 6.35 -14.45 -3.76
C GLU A 32 5.90 -14.69 -5.21
N LEU A 33 4.59 -14.60 -5.49
CA LEU A 33 4.04 -14.77 -6.84
C LEU A 33 4.56 -13.71 -7.82
N ILE A 34 4.61 -12.44 -7.41
CA ILE A 34 5.09 -11.35 -8.24
C ILE A 34 6.56 -11.57 -8.60
N LYS A 35 7.39 -11.96 -7.63
CA LYS A 35 8.80 -12.29 -7.85
C LYS A 35 8.97 -13.47 -8.80
N GLN A 36 8.18 -14.54 -8.64
CA GLN A 36 8.21 -15.70 -9.54
C GLN A 36 7.85 -15.35 -10.99
N ARG A 37 7.01 -14.33 -11.19
CA ARG A 37 6.64 -13.82 -12.52
C ARG A 37 7.66 -12.86 -13.12
N GLY A 38 8.77 -12.60 -12.45
CA GLY A 38 9.89 -11.82 -12.97
C GLY A 38 9.75 -10.30 -12.84
N PHE A 39 8.71 -9.80 -12.17
CA PHE A 39 8.57 -8.37 -11.88
C PHE A 39 9.65 -7.91 -10.89
N LYS A 40 10.04 -6.64 -11.01
CA LYS A 40 11.19 -6.07 -10.28
C LYS A 40 10.79 -5.09 -9.20
N VAL A 41 9.64 -4.45 -9.35
CA VAL A 41 9.18 -3.38 -8.46
C VAL A 41 7.72 -3.57 -8.11
N VAL A 42 7.39 -3.35 -6.85
CA VAL A 42 6.02 -3.31 -6.34
C VAL A 42 5.73 -1.97 -5.72
N GLU A 43 4.61 -1.37 -6.10
CA GLU A 43 4.13 -0.11 -5.56
C GLU A 43 2.77 -0.28 -4.89
N ALA A 44 2.49 0.58 -3.91
CA ALA A 44 1.21 0.62 -3.24
C ALA A 44 0.94 2.01 -2.69
N THR A 45 -0.32 2.34 -2.49
CA THR A 45 -0.71 3.51 -1.72
C THR A 45 -1.74 3.14 -0.67
N THR A 46 -1.65 3.80 0.49
CA THR A 46 -2.66 3.60 1.52
C THR A 46 -2.72 4.75 2.50
N GLY A 47 -3.93 5.03 2.98
CA GLY A 47 -4.17 5.86 4.17
C GLY A 47 -4.41 5.05 5.45
N SER A 48 -4.47 3.72 5.37
CA SER A 48 -4.77 2.86 6.52
C SER A 48 -3.53 2.63 7.39
N PRO A 49 -3.56 2.95 8.70
CA PRO A 49 -2.46 2.70 9.62
C PRO A 49 -2.02 1.22 9.65
N VAL A 50 -2.97 0.29 9.56
CA VAL A 50 -2.69 -1.15 9.55
C VAL A 50 -1.88 -1.54 8.30
N MET A 51 -2.24 -1.01 7.14
CA MET A 51 -1.52 -1.30 5.90
C MET A 51 -0.13 -0.65 5.88
N LYS A 52 0.02 0.57 6.42
CA LYS A 52 1.34 1.20 6.58
C LYS A 52 2.29 0.31 7.39
N HIS A 53 1.82 -0.22 8.52
CA HIS A 53 2.58 -1.15 9.35
C HIS A 53 2.95 -2.45 8.63
N ILE A 54 2.01 -3.01 7.86
CA ILE A 54 2.27 -4.21 7.05
C ILE A 54 3.33 -3.93 5.98
N PHE A 55 3.27 -2.79 5.29
CA PHE A 55 4.25 -2.42 4.28
C PHE A 55 5.65 -2.22 4.89
N GLU A 56 5.76 -1.53 6.02
CA GLU A 56 7.04 -1.39 6.76
C GLU A 56 7.61 -2.76 7.14
N LYS A 57 6.78 -3.66 7.69
CA LYS A 57 7.19 -5.03 8.03
C LYS A 57 7.64 -5.86 6.84
N ASN A 58 7.09 -5.60 5.66
CA ASN A 58 7.48 -6.29 4.43
C ASN A 58 8.63 -5.58 3.70
N GLY A 59 9.27 -4.58 4.30
CA GLY A 59 10.45 -3.91 3.74
C GLY A 59 10.15 -2.94 2.60
N PHE A 60 8.91 -2.46 2.50
CA PHE A 60 8.60 -1.35 1.59
C PHE A 60 9.21 -0.05 2.12
N LYS A 61 9.67 0.79 1.21
CA LYS A 61 10.15 2.14 1.47
C LYS A 61 9.02 3.13 1.21
N LYS A 62 8.90 4.15 2.08
CA LYS A 62 8.02 5.29 1.86
C LYS A 62 8.61 6.14 0.74
N VAL A 63 7.84 6.39 -0.31
CA VAL A 63 8.21 7.28 -1.42
C VAL A 63 7.78 8.71 -1.09
N VAL A 64 6.52 8.87 -0.70
CA VAL A 64 5.95 10.17 -0.32
C VAL A 64 4.83 9.99 0.69
N GLU A 65 4.66 10.96 1.58
CA GLU A 65 3.48 11.09 2.42
C GLU A 65 2.81 12.44 2.14
N ILE A 66 1.50 12.38 1.87
CA ILE A 66 0.68 13.52 1.47
C ILE A 66 -0.42 13.68 2.52
N PRO A 67 -0.42 14.78 3.28
CA PRO A 67 -1.53 15.12 4.14
C PRO A 67 -2.78 15.45 3.32
N PHE A 68 -3.91 14.84 3.66
CA PHE A 68 -5.17 15.10 2.97
C PHE A 68 -5.64 16.55 3.12
N ARG A 69 -5.24 17.23 4.19
CA ARG A 69 -5.49 18.68 4.37
C ARG A 69 -4.90 19.55 3.26
N ASP A 70 -3.84 19.08 2.60
CA ASP A 70 -3.15 19.82 1.53
C ASP A 70 -3.75 19.50 0.15
N TYR A 71 -4.65 18.51 0.07
CA TYR A 71 -5.38 18.16 -1.15
C TYR A 71 -6.66 19.00 -1.27
N LEU A 72 -6.60 20.04 -2.10
CA LEU A 72 -7.71 20.98 -2.33
C LEU A 72 -8.22 20.87 -3.77
N VAL A 73 -9.53 20.78 -3.94
CA VAL A 73 -10.22 20.88 -5.23
C VAL A 73 -11.08 22.14 -5.16
N ASN A 74 -10.80 23.12 -6.02
CA ASN A 74 -11.44 24.44 -6.00
C ASN A 74 -11.35 25.14 -4.61
N GLY A 75 -10.22 24.96 -3.91
CA GLY A 75 -9.98 25.52 -2.58
C GLY A 75 -10.67 24.77 -1.42
N ILE A 76 -11.37 23.67 -1.70
CA ILE A 76 -12.09 22.87 -0.70
C ILE A 76 -11.44 21.49 -0.58
N SER A 77 -11.25 21.00 0.66
CA SER A 77 -10.78 19.64 0.91
C SER A 77 -11.92 18.64 0.66
N PRO A 78 -11.81 17.74 -0.34
CA PRO A 78 -12.86 16.76 -0.62
C PRO A 78 -12.79 15.53 0.31
N VAL A 79 -11.79 15.46 1.18
CA VAL A 79 -11.45 14.30 2.02
C VAL A 79 -11.25 14.71 3.49
N PRO A 80 -11.31 13.76 4.44
CA PRO A 80 -11.03 14.04 5.85
C PRO A 80 -9.60 14.56 6.04
N LYS A 81 -9.46 15.74 6.67
CA LYS A 81 -8.19 16.46 6.82
C LYS A 81 -7.18 15.79 7.74
N ASP A 82 -7.63 14.89 8.62
CA ASP A 82 -6.82 14.17 9.61
C ASP A 82 -6.05 12.97 9.03
N LYS A 83 -6.26 12.65 7.75
CA LYS A 83 -5.64 11.48 7.11
C LYS A 83 -4.35 11.83 6.39
N LEU A 84 -3.49 10.82 6.31
CA LEU A 84 -2.21 10.86 5.60
C LEU A 84 -2.22 9.75 4.57
N TYR A 85 -2.02 10.09 3.31
CA TYR A 85 -1.83 9.11 2.24
C TYR A 85 -0.35 8.87 2.04
N THR A 86 0.08 7.61 2.03
CA THR A 86 1.48 7.28 1.82
C THR A 86 1.62 6.39 0.60
N ALA A 87 2.53 6.76 -0.29
CA ALA A 87 2.97 5.91 -1.39
C ALA A 87 4.20 5.10 -0.95
N TRP A 88 4.23 3.84 -1.35
CA TRP A 88 5.20 2.84 -0.95
C TRP A 88 5.78 2.17 -2.18
N THR A 89 7.07 1.84 -2.14
CA THR A 89 7.74 1.06 -3.18
C THR A 89 8.63 -0.02 -2.57
N LYS A 90 8.81 -1.12 -3.27
CA LYS A 90 9.75 -2.18 -2.93
C LYS A 90 10.33 -2.82 -4.17
N ASP A 91 11.66 -2.88 -4.21
CA ASP A 91 12.40 -3.69 -5.17
C ASP A 91 12.40 -5.18 -4.75
N LEU A 92 12.33 -6.10 -5.72
CA LEU A 92 12.11 -7.55 -5.53
C LEU A 92 13.33 -8.46 -5.78
#